data_AF-A0A7S0UKZ2-F1
#
_entry.id   AF-A0A7S0UKZ2-F1
#
_cell.length_a   1.000
_cell.length_b   1.000
_cell.length_c   1.000
_cell.angle_alpha   90.00
_cell.angle_beta   90.00
_cell.angle_gamma   90.00
#
_symmetry.space_group_name_H-M   'P 1'
#
loop_
_entity.id
_entity.type
_entity.pdbx_description
1 polymer ?
#
loop_
_entity_poly.entity_id
_entity_poly.type
_entity_poly.pdbx_seq_one_letter_code
_entity_poly.pdbx_strand_id
1 'polypeptide(L)'
;STGQTKDGGLVANAPHIPVHLGAMAAAVRYQVKHWADKGGIEEGDVLISNHPQIAGGSHLPDITAITPVFHKGEIIFFVASRGHHADIGGIAPGSMPPHSKALVDEGAMIVAFKIVKNGEFQEEGVTEILNAPGKIPGNSGTRNLRDNLSDLRAQIAANNSGIRLL
;
A
#
# COMPACT_ATOMS: atom_id res chain seq x y z
N SER A 1 8.17 3.46 -12.80
CA SER A 1 7.38 2.26 -12.51
C SER A 1 8.30 1.07 -12.43
N THR A 2 8.05 0.14 -11.52
CA THR A 2 8.92 -1.00 -11.26
C THR A 2 8.18 -2.30 -11.49
N GLY A 3 8.55 -3.13 -12.47
CA GLY A 3 7.99 -4.47 -12.63
C GLY A 3 8.59 -5.47 -11.61
N GLN A 4 7.93 -6.60 -11.34
CA GLN A 4 8.51 -7.74 -10.63
C GLN A 4 7.95 -9.04 -11.20
N THR A 5 8.79 -9.98 -11.62
CA THR A 5 8.43 -11.31 -12.16
C THR A 5 7.58 -12.17 -11.20
N LYS A 6 7.02 -13.27 -11.74
CA LYS A 6 6.12 -14.26 -11.10
C LYS A 6 6.51 -14.72 -9.69
N ASP A 7 7.78 -14.67 -9.31
CA ASP A 7 8.27 -15.09 -7.97
C ASP A 7 8.51 -13.91 -7.00
N GLY A 8 8.13 -12.68 -7.38
CA GLY A 8 8.53 -11.46 -6.67
C GLY A 8 10.00 -11.07 -6.94
N GLY A 9 10.57 -11.55 -8.05
CA GLY A 9 11.88 -11.15 -8.55
C GLY A 9 11.80 -9.80 -9.27
N LEU A 10 12.49 -8.80 -8.73
CA LEU A 10 12.47 -7.41 -9.16
C LEU A 10 12.84 -7.23 -10.66
N VAL A 11 12.00 -6.59 -11.47
CA VAL A 11 12.28 -6.21 -12.88
C VAL A 11 11.87 -4.76 -13.15
N ALA A 12 12.85 -3.86 -13.05
CA ALA A 12 12.85 -2.42 -13.34
C ALA A 12 12.77 -1.52 -12.09
N ASN A 13 13.71 -0.58 -11.98
CA ASN A 13 13.76 0.49 -10.98
C ASN A 13 14.29 1.78 -11.64
N ALA A 14 13.74 2.94 -11.27
CA ALA A 14 14.38 4.23 -11.51
C ALA A 14 15.41 4.49 -10.39
N PRO A 15 16.57 5.12 -10.64
CA PRO A 15 17.75 4.95 -9.79
C PRO A 15 17.62 5.56 -8.38
N HIS A 16 18.38 4.97 -7.45
CA HIS A 16 18.83 5.49 -6.13
C HIS A 16 17.83 5.45 -4.95
N ILE A 17 17.86 4.37 -4.15
CA ILE A 17 18.20 4.26 -2.69
C ILE A 17 18.12 2.75 -2.32
N PRO A 18 19.22 2.07 -1.92
CA PRO A 18 19.25 0.61 -1.75
C PRO A 18 18.30 0.04 -0.69
N VAL A 19 18.00 0.80 0.37
CA VAL A 19 17.25 0.30 1.55
C VAL A 19 15.75 0.11 1.25
N HIS A 20 15.15 0.99 0.45
CA HIS A 20 13.72 0.91 0.12
C HIS A 20 13.41 -0.24 -0.86
N LEU A 21 14.41 -0.73 -1.60
CA LEU A 21 14.26 -1.81 -2.59
C LEU A 21 13.95 -3.16 -1.94
N GLY A 22 14.61 -3.47 -0.82
CA GLY A 22 14.34 -4.71 -0.09
C GLY A 22 12.92 -4.74 0.50
N ALA A 23 12.47 -3.61 1.05
CA ALA A 23 11.16 -3.48 1.69
C ALA A 23 10.00 -3.58 0.69
N MET A 24 10.07 -2.90 -0.46
CA MET A 24 9.02 -2.99 -1.49
C MET A 24 8.94 -4.38 -2.11
N ALA A 25 10.06 -5.06 -2.34
CA ALA A 25 10.06 -6.46 -2.81
C ALA A 25 9.47 -7.41 -1.77
N ALA A 26 9.75 -7.20 -0.48
CA ALA A 26 9.13 -7.95 0.60
C ALA A 26 7.61 -7.71 0.68
N ALA A 27 7.15 -6.47 0.48
CA ALA A 27 5.73 -6.13 0.45
C ALA A 27 4.98 -6.88 -0.65
N VAL A 28 5.51 -6.89 -1.89
CA VAL A 28 4.91 -7.63 -3.00
C VAL A 28 4.86 -9.13 -2.72
N ARG A 29 5.97 -9.74 -2.29
CA ARG A 29 6.00 -11.18 -1.94
C ARG A 29 5.01 -11.54 -0.84
N TYR A 30 4.89 -10.69 0.19
CA TYR A 30 3.92 -10.88 1.25
C TYR A 30 2.48 -10.85 0.69
N GLN A 31 2.14 -9.86 -0.14
CA GLN A 31 0.81 -9.77 -0.75
C GLN A 31 0.48 -11.00 -1.60
N VAL A 32 1.41 -11.46 -2.45
CA VAL A 32 1.21 -12.66 -3.28
C VAL A 32 0.86 -13.86 -2.42
N LYS A 33 1.63 -14.11 -1.35
CA LYS A 33 1.35 -15.19 -0.41
C LYS A 33 0.03 -15.00 0.33
N HIS A 34 -0.23 -13.79 0.84
CA HIS A 34 -1.43 -13.49 1.61
C HIS A 34 -2.71 -13.74 0.79
N TRP A 35 -2.74 -13.30 -0.47
CA TRP A 35 -3.92 -13.42 -1.31
C TRP A 35 -4.10 -14.81 -1.92
N ALA A 36 -3.03 -15.60 -2.09
CA ALA A 36 -3.13 -17.00 -2.52
C ALA A 36 -4.10 -17.81 -1.64
N ASP A 37 -4.07 -17.59 -0.32
CA ASP A 37 -4.93 -18.27 0.65
C ASP A 37 -6.31 -17.60 0.82
N LYS A 38 -6.56 -16.46 0.16
CA LYS A 38 -7.76 -15.61 0.35
C LYS A 38 -8.53 -15.31 -0.94
N GLY A 39 -8.50 -16.26 -1.88
CA GLY A 39 -9.26 -16.18 -3.13
C GLY A 39 -8.49 -15.58 -4.31
N GLY A 40 -7.19 -15.30 -4.14
CA GLY A 40 -6.30 -14.87 -5.22
C GLY A 40 -6.36 -13.38 -5.53
N ILE A 41 -5.62 -13.03 -6.59
CA ILE A 41 -5.52 -11.69 -7.17
C ILE A 41 -6.09 -11.78 -8.59
N GLU A 42 -6.96 -10.84 -8.95
CA GLU A 42 -7.61 -10.80 -10.26
C GLU A 42 -7.07 -9.63 -11.10
N GLU A 43 -7.26 -9.73 -12.43
CA GLU A 43 -6.88 -8.65 -13.34
C GLU A 43 -7.69 -7.38 -13.03
N GLY A 44 -6.99 -6.25 -12.91
CA GLY A 44 -7.59 -4.98 -12.52
C GLY A 44 -7.65 -4.73 -11.02
N ASP A 45 -7.25 -5.68 -10.17
CA ASP A 45 -7.08 -5.43 -8.74
C ASP A 45 -5.92 -4.44 -8.49
N VAL A 46 -6.01 -3.70 -7.38
CA VAL A 46 -4.87 -2.96 -6.82
C VAL A 46 -4.84 -3.19 -5.31
N LEU A 47 -3.66 -3.53 -4.80
CA LEU A 47 -3.43 -3.85 -3.40
C LEU A 47 -2.75 -2.68 -2.69
N ILE A 48 -3.05 -2.47 -1.41
CA ILE A 48 -2.33 -1.52 -0.56
C ILE A 48 -1.84 -2.19 0.73
N SER A 49 -0.69 -1.71 1.23
CA SER A 49 -0.15 -2.10 2.54
C SER A 49 0.85 -1.06 3.07
N ASN A 50 0.98 -0.97 4.39
CA ASN A 50 1.96 -0.11 5.06
C ASN A 50 2.53 -0.73 6.36
N HIS A 51 2.03 -1.89 6.81
CA HIS A 51 2.47 -2.46 8.08
C HIS A 51 3.98 -2.81 8.03
N PRO A 52 4.83 -2.21 8.88
CA PRO A 52 6.28 -2.29 8.73
C PRO A 52 6.82 -3.70 9.00
N GLN A 53 6.31 -4.36 10.04
CA GLN A 53 6.80 -5.69 10.44
C GLN A 53 6.22 -6.84 9.61
N ILE A 54 4.95 -6.74 9.19
CA ILE A 54 4.21 -7.84 8.56
C ILE A 54 4.24 -7.74 7.03
N ALA A 55 4.09 -6.53 6.48
CA ALA A 55 3.79 -6.32 5.06
C ALA A 55 4.87 -5.52 4.31
N GLY A 56 6.10 -5.44 4.83
CA GLY A 56 7.22 -4.77 4.14
C GLY A 56 7.10 -3.24 4.07
N GLY A 57 6.31 -2.63 4.95
CA GLY A 57 6.30 -1.17 5.13
C GLY A 57 7.62 -0.64 5.72
N SER A 58 7.92 0.64 5.49
CA SER A 58 9.03 1.34 6.16
C SER A 58 8.57 1.93 7.50
N HIS A 59 7.44 2.61 7.48
CA HIS A 59 6.70 3.13 8.62
C HIS A 59 5.25 3.35 8.17
N LEU A 60 4.32 3.57 9.10
CA LEU A 60 2.89 3.59 8.76
C LEU A 60 2.49 4.67 7.73
N PRO A 61 3.00 5.92 7.78
CA PRO A 61 2.67 6.92 6.77
C PRO A 61 3.00 6.55 5.31
N ASP A 62 3.89 5.57 5.09
CA ASP A 62 4.28 5.13 3.75
C ASP A 62 3.37 4.01 3.24
N ILE A 63 2.33 4.35 2.48
CA ILE A 63 1.43 3.37 1.87
C ILE A 63 1.99 2.91 0.52
N THR A 64 2.14 1.59 0.36
CA THR A 64 2.60 0.95 -0.87
C THR A 64 1.40 0.47 -1.67
N ALA A 65 1.20 1.00 -2.88
CA ALA A 65 0.21 0.54 -3.84
C ALA A 65 0.84 -0.43 -4.85
N ILE A 66 0.27 -1.62 -5.01
CA ILE A 66 0.80 -2.74 -5.80
C ILE A 66 -0.26 -3.16 -6.82
N THR A 67 0.07 -3.06 -8.10
CA THR A 67 -0.79 -3.38 -9.23
C THR A 67 -0.23 -4.60 -9.98
N PRO A 68 -0.92 -5.75 -9.97
CA PRO A 68 -0.55 -6.89 -10.80
C PRO A 68 -0.76 -6.57 -12.29
N VAL A 69 0.14 -7.07 -13.14
CA VAL A 69 0.03 -7.01 -14.59
C VAL A 69 -0.21 -8.42 -15.11
N PHE A 70 -1.31 -8.58 -15.83
CA PHE A 70 -1.72 -9.84 -16.40
C PHE A 70 -1.39 -9.92 -17.89
N HIS A 71 -1.11 -11.13 -18.36
CA HIS A 71 -1.08 -11.46 -19.77
C HIS A 71 -1.62 -12.87 -19.95
N LYS A 72 -2.65 -13.03 -20.79
CA LYS A 72 -3.34 -14.31 -21.04
C LYS A 72 -3.82 -15.01 -19.75
N GLY A 73 -4.38 -14.24 -18.82
CA GLY A 73 -4.95 -14.76 -17.57
C GLY A 73 -3.92 -15.09 -16.47
N GLU A 74 -2.63 -14.83 -16.71
CA GLU A 74 -1.58 -15.04 -15.72
C GLU A 74 -0.89 -13.73 -15.33
N ILE A 75 -0.54 -13.58 -14.06
CA ILE A 75 0.32 -12.48 -13.61
C ILE A 75 1.71 -12.67 -14.23
N ILE A 76 2.19 -11.69 -14.98
CA ILE A 76 3.54 -11.68 -15.54
C ILE A 76 4.49 -10.83 -14.73
N PHE A 77 4.00 -9.71 -14.18
CA PHE A 77 4.75 -8.92 -13.23
C PHE A 77 3.89 -8.02 -12.32
N PHE A 78 4.47 -7.39 -11.30
CA PHE A 78 3.82 -6.38 -10.45
C PHE A 78 4.43 -4.99 -10.63
N VAL A 79 3.60 -3.95 -10.65
CA VAL A 79 4.03 -2.54 -10.52
C VAL A 79 3.74 -2.03 -9.13
N ALA A 80 4.73 -1.44 -8.46
CA ALA A 80 4.56 -0.91 -7.12
C ALA A 80 5.02 0.56 -7.03
N SER A 81 4.31 1.35 -6.24
CA SER A 81 4.70 2.71 -5.84
C SER A 81 4.44 2.90 -4.35
N ARG A 82 5.25 3.75 -3.70
CA ARG A 82 5.11 4.09 -2.29
C ARG A 82 4.95 5.60 -2.17
N GLY A 83 3.91 6.01 -1.44
CA GLY A 83 3.53 7.39 -1.23
C GLY A 83 3.54 7.70 0.26
N HIS A 84 4.09 8.86 0.62
CA HIS A 84 4.09 9.34 2.00
C HIS A 84 2.83 10.16 2.25
N HIS A 85 2.03 9.75 3.22
CA HIS A 85 0.82 10.47 3.62
C HIS A 85 1.07 11.28 4.87
N ALA A 86 0.73 12.58 4.84
CA ALA A 86 1.06 13.51 5.92
C ALA A 86 0.39 13.18 7.27
N ASP A 87 -0.80 12.57 7.24
CA ASP A 87 -1.54 12.09 8.40
C ASP A 87 -2.34 10.85 8.00
N ILE A 88 -2.30 9.82 8.83
CA ILE A 88 -3.07 8.58 8.69
C ILE A 88 -3.77 8.21 10.01
N GLY A 89 -4.02 9.21 10.86
CA GLY A 89 -4.54 9.06 12.22
C GLY A 89 -3.46 8.75 13.27
N GLY A 90 -3.91 8.46 14.49
CA GLY A 90 -3.05 8.23 15.65
C GLY A 90 -3.15 9.33 16.72
N ILE A 91 -2.25 9.27 17.70
CA ILE A 91 -2.31 10.08 18.93
C ILE A 91 -2.02 11.57 18.66
N ALA A 92 -1.13 11.85 17.71
CA ALA A 92 -0.70 13.19 17.35
C ALA A 92 -0.86 13.43 15.84
N PRO A 93 -1.14 14.67 15.42
CA PRO A 93 -1.07 15.03 14.00
C PRO A 93 0.38 14.97 13.50
N GLY A 94 0.57 14.46 12.28
CA GLY A 94 1.88 14.32 11.64
C GLY A 94 2.46 12.89 11.70
N SER A 95 3.52 12.65 10.92
CA SER A 95 4.01 11.32 10.57
C SER A 95 4.88 10.62 11.63
N MET A 96 5.25 11.30 12.72
CA MET A 96 6.18 10.75 13.72
C MET A 96 5.97 11.31 15.14
N PRO A 97 5.05 10.76 15.95
CA PRO A 97 4.93 11.13 17.36
C PRO A 97 6.14 10.58 18.15
N PRO A 98 6.96 11.42 18.82
CA PRO A 98 8.12 10.96 19.60
C PRO A 98 7.76 10.20 20.89
N HIS A 99 6.47 9.99 21.18
CA HIS A 99 5.95 9.43 22.42
C HIS A 99 5.09 8.16 22.25
N SER A 100 5.00 7.58 21.05
CA SER A 100 4.27 6.32 20.83
C SER A 100 4.97 5.14 21.51
N LYS A 101 4.21 4.36 22.28
CA LYS A 101 4.70 3.13 22.94
C LYS A 101 4.28 1.86 22.18
N ALA A 102 3.34 1.96 21.25
CA ALA A 102 2.85 0.87 20.43
C ALA A 102 2.46 1.33 19.02
N LEU A 103 2.62 0.45 18.02
CA LEU A 103 2.26 0.69 16.60
C LEU A 103 0.80 1.14 16.40
N VAL A 104 -0.11 0.74 17.30
CA VAL A 104 -1.53 1.14 17.28
C VAL A 104 -1.74 2.63 17.50
N ASP A 105 -0.75 3.33 18.05
CA ASP A 105 -0.80 4.77 18.34
C ASP A 105 -0.29 5.64 17.17
N GLU A 106 0.34 5.01 16.17
CA GLU A 106 1.02 5.67 15.05
C GLU A 106 0.14 5.84 13.81
N GLY A 107 -1.09 5.31 13.82
CA GLY A 107 -2.09 5.52 12.78
C GLY A 107 -2.58 4.24 12.10
N ALA A 108 -3.16 4.40 10.91
CA ALA A 108 -3.80 3.31 10.18
C ALA A 108 -2.80 2.22 9.80
N MET A 109 -3.11 0.98 10.15
CA MET A 109 -2.29 -0.19 9.84
C MET A 109 -2.99 -1.06 8.81
N ILE A 110 -2.37 -1.18 7.64
CA ILE A 110 -2.83 -1.94 6.49
C ILE A 110 -1.86 -3.10 6.28
N VAL A 111 -2.31 -4.30 6.63
CA VAL A 111 -1.58 -5.54 6.32
C VAL A 111 -1.79 -5.94 4.86
N ALA A 112 -3.05 -5.98 4.41
CA ALA A 112 -3.44 -6.27 3.05
C ALA A 112 -4.86 -5.76 2.80
N PHE A 113 -5.06 -4.99 1.74
CA PHE A 113 -6.38 -4.55 1.30
C PHE A 113 -6.42 -4.37 -0.22
N LYS A 114 -7.49 -4.80 -0.87
CA LYS A 114 -7.75 -4.52 -2.29
C LYS A 114 -8.40 -3.15 -2.41
N ILE A 115 -7.62 -2.09 -2.65
CA ILE A 115 -8.14 -0.73 -2.83
C ILE A 115 -8.87 -0.58 -4.17
N VAL A 116 -8.50 -1.38 -5.16
CA VAL A 116 -9.32 -1.61 -6.35
C VAL A 116 -9.61 -3.09 -6.39
N LYS A 117 -10.88 -3.44 -6.52
CA LYS A 117 -11.34 -4.81 -6.67
C LYS A 117 -12.20 -4.88 -7.92
N ASN A 118 -11.87 -5.74 -8.88
CA ASN A 118 -12.59 -5.89 -10.15
C ASN A 118 -12.75 -4.54 -10.90
N GLY A 119 -11.72 -3.69 -10.85
CA GLY A 119 -11.75 -2.35 -11.46
C GLY A 119 -12.49 -1.26 -10.67
N GLU A 120 -13.10 -1.58 -9.53
CA GLU A 120 -13.84 -0.64 -8.70
C GLU A 120 -13.04 -0.17 -7.49
N PHE A 121 -12.91 1.15 -7.32
CA PHE A 121 -12.22 1.76 -6.18
C PHE A 121 -13.03 1.62 -4.89
N GLN A 122 -12.47 0.95 -3.89
CA GLN A 122 -13.12 0.60 -2.63
C GLN A 122 -13.02 1.75 -1.61
N GLU A 123 -13.64 2.88 -1.92
CA GLU A 123 -13.54 4.12 -1.10
C GLU A 123 -14.02 3.93 0.34
N GLU A 124 -15.16 3.28 0.55
CA GLU A 124 -15.71 3.05 1.88
C GLU A 124 -14.77 2.22 2.74
N GLY A 125 -14.22 1.13 2.18
CA GLY A 125 -13.31 0.24 2.90
C GLY A 125 -12.00 0.93 3.28
N VAL A 126 -11.38 1.69 2.37
CA VAL A 126 -10.16 2.43 2.70
C VAL A 126 -10.44 3.58 3.68
N THR A 127 -11.62 4.21 3.59
CA THR A 127 -12.06 5.23 4.54
C THR A 127 -12.23 4.66 5.95
N GLU A 128 -12.81 3.47 6.08
CA GLU A 128 -12.91 2.79 7.37
C GLU A 128 -11.52 2.51 7.94
N ILE A 129 -10.60 1.99 7.12
CA ILE A 129 -9.24 1.68 7.56
C ILE A 129 -8.51 2.94 8.03
N LEU A 130 -8.58 4.04 7.29
CA LEU A 130 -7.94 5.31 7.65
C LEU A 130 -8.56 5.95 8.89
N ASN A 131 -9.83 5.65 9.20
CA ASN A 131 -10.50 6.13 10.41
C ASN A 131 -10.40 5.16 11.60
N ALA A 132 -9.99 3.91 11.38
CA ALA A 132 -9.88 2.90 12.41
C ALA A 132 -9.04 3.33 13.64
N PRO A 133 -7.94 4.10 13.52
CA PRO A 133 -7.21 4.57 14.69
C PRO A 133 -8.06 5.39 15.67
N GLY A 134 -9.09 6.10 15.19
CA GLY A 134 -10.03 6.85 16.03
C GLY A 134 -10.95 5.99 16.90
N LYS A 135 -10.96 4.66 16.69
CA LYS A 135 -11.66 3.71 17.58
C LYS A 135 -10.87 3.45 18.87
N ILE A 136 -9.61 3.89 18.96
CA ILE A 136 -8.76 3.74 20.15
C ILE A 136 -8.91 5.00 21.03
N PRO A 137 -9.23 4.86 22.34
CA PRO A 137 -9.33 6.01 23.24
C PRO A 137 -8.08 6.88 23.24
N GLY A 138 -8.23 8.17 22.96
CA GLY A 138 -7.12 9.14 22.88
C GLY A 138 -6.50 9.32 21.49
N ASN A 139 -6.90 8.50 20.51
CA ASN A 139 -6.45 8.61 19.12
C ASN A 139 -7.54 9.24 18.24
N SER A 140 -7.13 9.72 17.07
CA SER A 140 -8.03 10.15 16.00
C SER A 140 -7.87 9.24 14.79
N GLY A 141 -8.92 9.12 13.99
CA GLY A 141 -8.78 8.71 12.60
C GLY A 141 -7.96 9.73 11.81
N THR A 142 -7.71 9.46 10.53
CA THR A 142 -7.03 10.43 9.68
C THR A 142 -7.70 11.80 9.73
N ARG A 143 -6.89 12.83 9.83
CA ARG A 143 -7.34 14.23 9.80
C ARG A 143 -7.39 14.78 8.37
N ASN A 144 -6.81 14.05 7.41
CA ASN A 144 -6.61 14.47 6.03
C ASN A 144 -7.21 13.47 5.02
N LEU A 145 -8.38 12.89 5.32
CA LEU A 145 -9.00 11.83 4.51
C LEU A 145 -9.05 12.16 3.01
N ARG A 146 -9.45 13.40 2.66
CA ARG A 146 -9.53 13.83 1.26
C ARG A 146 -8.18 13.77 0.55
N ASP A 147 -7.11 14.17 1.23
CA ASP A 147 -5.76 14.15 0.68
C ASP A 147 -5.26 12.70 0.58
N ASN A 148 -5.50 11.87 1.61
CA ASN A 148 -5.18 10.45 1.55
C ASN A 148 -5.83 9.77 0.34
N LEU A 149 -7.12 10.00 0.12
CA LEU A 149 -7.86 9.44 -1.01
C LEU A 149 -7.34 9.96 -2.36
N SER A 150 -6.91 11.22 -2.41
CA SER A 150 -6.33 11.83 -3.63
C SER A 150 -4.96 11.25 -3.95
N ASP A 151 -4.10 11.11 -2.94
CA ASP A 151 -2.76 10.52 -3.04
C ASP A 151 -2.84 9.05 -3.49
N LEU A 152 -3.73 8.26 -2.89
CA LEU A 152 -3.94 6.85 -3.26
C LEU A 152 -4.38 6.71 -4.72
N ARG A 153 -5.29 7.57 -5.19
CA ARG A 153 -5.69 7.62 -6.61
C ARG A 153 -4.53 8.00 -7.52
N ALA A 154 -3.71 8.97 -7.11
CA ALA A 154 -2.53 9.38 -7.86
C ALA A 154 -1.50 8.23 -7.96
N GLN A 155 -1.29 7.47 -6.89
CA GLN A 155 -0.42 6.28 -6.91
C GLN A 155 -0.94 5.21 -7.88
N ILE A 156 -2.24 4.92 -7.86
CA ILE A 156 -2.89 3.98 -8.79
C ILE A 156 -2.69 4.45 -10.24
N ALA A 157 -2.92 5.74 -10.52
CA ALA A 157 -2.74 6.31 -11.85
C ALA A 157 -1.27 6.28 -12.31
N ALA A 158 -0.31 6.48 -11.39
CA ALA A 158 1.11 6.38 -11.66
C ALA A 158 1.52 4.94 -11.99
N ASN A 159 1.01 3.95 -11.26
CA ASN A 159 1.23 2.53 -11.58
C ASN A 159 0.67 2.21 -12.97
N ASN A 160 -0.57 2.59 -13.25
CA ASN A 160 -1.23 2.31 -14.54
C ASN A 160 -0.51 2.98 -15.72
N SER A 161 -0.07 4.23 -15.57
CA SER A 161 0.79 4.90 -16.57
C SER A 161 2.09 4.14 -16.76
N GLY A 162 2.68 3.68 -15.66
CA GLY A 162 3.86 2.85 -15.63
C GLY A 162 3.74 1.52 -16.37
N ILE A 163 2.57 0.89 -16.32
CA ILE A 163 2.26 -0.35 -17.03
C ILE A 163 2.14 -0.11 -18.54
N ARG A 164 1.52 1.01 -18.96
CA ARG A 164 1.33 1.34 -20.38
C ARG A 164 2.62 1.69 -21.12
N LEU A 165 3.67 2.06 -20.39
CA LEU A 165 4.98 2.45 -20.94
C LEU A 165 5.98 1.29 -21.00
N LEU A 166 5.62 0.12 -20.48
CA LEU A 166 6.39 -1.12 -20.51
C LEU A 166 5.90 -2.03 -21.64
#